data_AF-A0A2N7QFE4-F1
#
_entry.id   AF-A0A2N7QFE4-F1
#
_cell.length_a   1.000
_cell.length_b   1.000
_cell.length_c   1.000
_cell.angle_alpha   90.00
_cell.angle_beta   90.00
_cell.angle_gamma   90.00
#
_symmetry.space_group_name_H-M   'P 1'
#
loop_
_entity.id
_entity.type
_entity.pdbx_description
1 polymer ?
#
loop_
_entity_poly.entity_id
_entity_poly.type
_entity_poly.pdbx_seq_one_letter_code
_entity_poly.pdbx_strand_id
1 'polypeptide(L)'
;MKQVLKSIILIFLVILISFSLALAHFLVLIPDTDNVEGSKKEVKIEAKFTHPMEGGPNMDFKILESGVFLRGEKIELNWKKELIPSMKGSSKKVSMYTTTLKITKPGIYKIYVDPEPYFEPSEEKYIKQITKVIIQALGLEEGWDEPIGLKAEIIPLIKPFAIWEGNTFKGQVLLDGKPAKNIEVEVEYLNTKNVKAPYEAFITQVVKTDENGYFEYTIPWAGWWG
;
A
#
# COMPACT_ATOMS: atom_id res chain seq x y z
N MET A 1 -2.33 53.36 -5.98
CA MET A 1 -2.80 52.31 -6.91
C MET A 1 -1.72 51.31 -7.33
N LYS A 2 -0.58 51.72 -7.92
CA LYS A 2 0.47 50.77 -8.38
C LYS A 2 1.10 49.91 -7.28
N GLN A 3 1.24 50.43 -6.06
CA GLN A 3 1.76 49.67 -4.91
C GLN A 3 0.77 48.62 -4.39
N VAL A 4 -0.51 48.97 -4.30
CA VAL A 4 -1.60 48.06 -3.90
C VAL A 4 -1.74 46.92 -4.92
N LEU A 5 -1.63 47.22 -6.22
CA LEU A 5 -1.67 46.22 -7.28
C LEU A 5 -0.48 45.25 -7.21
N LYS A 6 0.73 45.73 -6.88
CA LYS A 6 1.92 44.89 -6.65
C LYS A 6 1.76 44.01 -5.41
N SER A 7 1.19 44.53 -4.32
CA SER A 7 0.92 43.75 -3.11
C SER A 7 -0.13 42.65 -3.34
N ILE A 8 -1.18 42.94 -4.12
CA ILE A 8 -2.20 41.95 -4.49
C ILE A 8 -1.60 40.84 -5.37
N ILE A 9 -0.77 41.20 -6.36
CA ILE A 9 -0.08 40.22 -7.22
C ILE A 9 0.87 39.33 -6.41
N LEU A 10 1.61 39.91 -5.44
CA LEU A 10 2.52 39.15 -4.58
C LEU A 10 1.76 38.19 -3.64
N ILE A 11 0.61 38.63 -3.10
CA ILE A 11 -0.28 37.78 -2.28
C ILE A 11 -0.84 36.63 -3.13
N PHE A 12 -1.27 36.89 -4.36
CA PHE A 12 -1.77 35.86 -5.28
C PHE A 12 -0.66 34.85 -5.66
N LEU A 13 0.57 35.32 -5.86
CA LEU A 13 1.72 34.47 -6.18
C LEU A 13 2.15 33.58 -4.99
N VAL A 14 2.05 34.09 -3.76
CA VAL A 14 2.34 33.30 -2.54
C VAL A 14 1.26 32.24 -2.28
N ILE A 15 -0.01 32.53 -2.59
CA ILE A 15 -1.13 31.57 -2.49
C ILE A 15 -1.02 30.47 -3.56
N LEU A 16 -0.50 30.77 -4.75
CA LEU A 16 -0.31 29.77 -5.81
C LEU A 16 0.83 28.76 -5.52
N ILE A 17 1.78 29.09 -4.63
CA ILE A 17 2.92 28.22 -4.28
C ILE A 17 2.56 27.25 -3.12
N SER A 18 1.40 27.42 -2.48
CA SER A 18 0.99 26.61 -1.31
C SER A 18 0.11 25.40 -1.64
N PHE A 19 -0.10 25.07 -2.92
CA PHE A 19 -0.63 23.76 -3.28
C PHE A 19 0.48 22.71 -3.10
N SER A 20 0.69 22.25 -1.87
CA SER A 20 1.27 20.92 -1.66
C SER A 20 0.28 19.94 -2.27
N LEU A 21 0.55 19.49 -3.49
CA LEU A 21 -0.12 18.33 -4.04
C LEU A 21 0.12 17.21 -3.03
N ALA A 22 -0.98 16.69 -2.45
CA ALA A 22 -0.92 15.59 -1.51
C ALA A 22 -0.37 14.38 -2.29
N LEU A 23 0.89 14.05 -2.04
CA LEU A 23 1.46 12.80 -2.50
C LEU A 23 0.92 11.73 -1.55
N ALA A 24 0.24 10.72 -2.10
CA ALA A 24 -0.30 9.65 -1.30
C ALA A 24 0.86 8.91 -0.61
N HIS A 25 0.77 8.79 0.71
CA HIS A 25 1.64 7.90 1.47
C HIS A 25 1.05 6.49 1.39
N PHE A 26 1.88 5.44 1.39
CA PHE A 26 1.41 4.05 1.41
C PHE A 26 2.06 3.28 2.55
N LEU A 27 1.26 2.54 3.32
CA LEU A 27 1.77 1.48 4.19
C LEU A 27 2.08 0.27 3.30
N VAL A 28 3.34 0.19 2.91
CA VAL A 28 3.89 -0.85 2.06
C VAL A 28 4.20 -2.09 2.91
N LEU A 29 3.62 -3.23 2.56
CA LEU A 29 3.79 -4.53 3.23
C LEU A 29 4.31 -5.55 2.21
N ILE A 30 5.62 -5.81 2.21
CA ILE A 30 6.29 -6.50 1.12
C ILE A 30 6.99 -7.75 1.63
N PRO A 31 6.56 -8.94 1.18
CA PRO A 31 7.34 -10.15 1.36
C PRO A 31 8.48 -10.23 0.35
N ASP A 32 9.53 -10.98 0.70
CA ASP A 32 10.62 -11.28 -0.23
C ASP A 32 10.20 -12.22 -1.37
N THR A 33 9.01 -12.82 -1.27
CA THR A 33 8.33 -13.56 -2.34
C THR A 33 6.83 -13.70 -2.02
N ASP A 34 6.00 -13.70 -3.04
CA ASP A 34 4.56 -14.01 -3.00
C ASP A 34 4.22 -15.45 -3.44
N ASN A 35 5.23 -16.22 -3.87
CA ASN A 35 5.06 -17.60 -4.31
C ASN A 35 6.18 -18.49 -3.74
N VAL A 36 5.84 -19.29 -2.73
CA VAL A 36 6.80 -20.14 -2.02
C VAL A 36 6.79 -21.55 -2.60
N GLU A 37 7.90 -21.91 -3.23
CA GLU A 37 8.11 -23.23 -3.80
C GLU A 37 9.32 -23.97 -3.21
N GLY A 38 9.36 -25.29 -3.43
CA GLY A 38 10.52 -26.13 -3.13
C GLY A 38 10.84 -26.22 -1.65
N SER A 39 12.11 -25.98 -1.30
CA SER A 39 12.63 -26.12 0.07
C SER A 39 12.58 -24.83 0.90
N LYS A 40 12.11 -23.71 0.35
CA LYS A 40 11.99 -22.45 1.10
C LYS A 40 10.91 -22.61 2.17
N LYS A 41 11.30 -22.42 3.43
CA LYS A 41 10.41 -22.57 4.60
C LYS A 41 10.13 -21.27 5.33
N GLU A 42 10.74 -20.18 4.90
CA GLU A 42 10.63 -18.88 5.57
C GLU A 42 10.46 -17.78 4.53
N VAL A 43 9.56 -16.85 4.82
CA VAL A 43 9.33 -15.63 4.03
C VAL A 43 9.66 -14.45 4.92
N LYS A 44 10.56 -13.58 4.46
CA LYS A 44 10.85 -12.32 5.15
C LYS A 44 9.86 -11.28 4.69
N ILE A 45 9.31 -10.51 5.63
CA ILE A 45 8.29 -9.50 5.35
C ILE A 45 8.76 -8.18 5.95
N GLU A 46 8.69 -7.11 5.15
CA GLU A 46 8.95 -5.73 5.54
C GLU A 46 7.65 -4.93 5.54
N ALA A 47 7.46 -4.09 6.55
CA ALA A 47 6.43 -3.06 6.58
C ALA A 47 7.07 -1.68 6.75
N LYS A 48 6.74 -0.75 5.86
CA LYS A 48 7.19 0.65 5.92
C LYS A 48 6.10 1.60 5.44
N PHE A 49 6.06 2.80 5.99
CA PHE A 49 5.16 3.86 5.53
C PHE A 49 5.98 4.86 4.69
N THR A 50 5.67 5.02 3.39
CA THR A 50 6.53 5.75 2.43
C THR A 50 5.78 6.14 1.17
N HIS A 51 6.44 6.80 0.21
CA HIS A 51 5.95 7.01 -1.15
C HIS A 51 6.56 5.92 -2.08
N PRO A 52 5.78 4.91 -2.52
CA PRO A 52 6.30 3.78 -3.28
C PRO A 52 6.99 4.18 -4.58
N MET A 53 6.39 5.09 -5.35
CA MET A 53 6.91 5.47 -6.66
C MET A 53 8.12 6.41 -6.56
N GLU A 54 8.17 7.27 -5.55
CA GLU A 54 9.26 8.23 -5.34
C GLU A 54 10.42 7.66 -4.50
N GLY A 55 10.17 6.59 -3.75
CA GLY A 55 11.15 5.93 -2.88
C GLY A 55 11.40 6.65 -1.55
N GLY A 56 10.54 7.60 -1.17
CA GLY A 56 10.59 8.33 0.09
C GLY A 56 9.93 9.70 0.00
N PRO A 57 9.84 10.45 1.11
CA PRO A 57 10.32 10.09 2.45
C PRO A 57 9.61 8.88 3.07
N ASN A 58 10.36 8.13 3.88
CA ASN A 58 9.80 7.22 4.87
C ASN A 58 9.23 8.02 6.03
N MET A 59 8.08 7.57 6.52
CA MET A 59 7.26 8.16 7.57
C MET A 59 7.20 7.23 8.78
N ASP A 60 6.97 7.81 9.96
CA ASP A 60 6.83 7.01 11.17
C ASP A 60 5.43 6.41 11.25
N PHE A 61 5.33 5.19 11.77
CA PHE A 61 4.05 4.53 12.01
C PHE A 61 4.20 3.46 13.09
N LYS A 62 3.06 3.05 13.66
CA LYS A 62 2.98 1.98 14.65
C LYS A 62 1.93 0.96 14.25
N ILE A 63 2.30 -0.32 14.31
CA ILE A 63 1.37 -1.44 14.14
C ILE A 63 0.52 -1.54 15.41
N LEU A 64 -0.81 -1.46 15.27
CA LEU A 64 -1.76 -1.72 16.35
C LEU A 64 -2.19 -3.19 16.36
N GLU A 65 -2.45 -3.73 15.18
CA GLU A 65 -2.82 -5.12 14.98
C GLU A 65 -2.16 -5.65 13.71
N SER A 66 -1.81 -6.93 13.72
CA SER A 66 -1.36 -7.65 12.53
C SER A 66 -1.59 -9.13 12.72
N GLY A 67 -1.46 -9.88 11.63
CA GLY A 67 -1.48 -11.33 11.70
C GLY A 67 -1.41 -11.95 10.32
N VAL A 68 -1.46 -13.28 10.32
CA VAL A 68 -1.62 -14.08 9.11
C VAL A 68 -2.90 -14.89 9.23
N PHE A 69 -3.79 -14.73 8.27
CA PHE A 69 -4.92 -15.63 8.11
C PHE A 69 -4.53 -16.79 7.21
N LEU A 70 -4.73 -18.01 7.72
CA LEU A 70 -4.48 -19.27 7.02
C LEU A 70 -5.60 -20.24 7.35
N ARG A 71 -6.41 -20.62 6.34
CA ARG A 71 -7.53 -21.57 6.48
C ARG A 71 -8.51 -21.23 7.62
N GLY A 72 -8.87 -19.95 7.73
CA GLY A 72 -9.79 -19.44 8.76
C GLY A 72 -9.16 -19.22 10.14
N GLU A 73 -7.89 -19.60 10.35
CA GLU A 73 -7.18 -19.36 11.60
C GLU A 73 -6.30 -18.10 11.48
N LYS A 74 -6.34 -17.25 12.51
CA LYS A 74 -5.42 -16.12 12.66
C LYS A 74 -4.18 -16.55 13.46
N ILE A 75 -3.01 -16.30 12.89
CA ILE A 75 -1.70 -16.53 13.49
C ILE A 75 -1.06 -15.17 13.77
N GLU A 76 -0.56 -14.98 14.99
CA GLU A 76 0.12 -13.74 15.37
C GLU A 76 1.51 -13.61 14.71
N LEU A 77 1.89 -12.37 14.40
CA LEU A 77 3.22 -12.04 13.89
C LEU A 77 4.02 -11.28 14.93
N ASN A 78 5.26 -11.73 15.12
CA ASN A 78 6.22 -11.03 15.97
C ASN A 78 7.07 -10.11 15.10
N TRP A 79 6.84 -8.81 15.21
CA TRP A 79 7.57 -7.80 14.45
C TRP A 79 8.80 -7.30 15.20
N LYS A 80 9.90 -7.19 14.49
CA LYS A 80 11.10 -6.48 14.92
C LYS A 80 11.04 -5.06 14.40
N LYS A 81 11.02 -4.08 15.31
CA LYS A 81 11.12 -2.66 14.96
C LYS A 81 12.58 -2.28 14.70
N GLU A 82 12.81 -1.59 13.60
CA GLU A 82 14.08 -0.99 13.22
C GLU A 82 13.90 0.51 12.94
N LEU A 83 14.92 1.32 13.21
CA LEU A 83 14.89 2.76 12.95
C LEU A 83 15.72 3.07 11.71
N ILE A 84 15.06 3.51 10.65
CA ILE A 84 15.67 3.88 9.36
C ILE A 84 15.62 5.40 9.16
N PRO A 85 16.54 6.00 8.39
CA PRO A 85 16.44 7.41 8.01
C PRO A 85 15.13 7.69 7.24
N SER A 86 14.50 8.84 7.51
CA SER A 86 13.31 9.28 6.76
C SER A 86 13.63 9.49 5.27
N MET A 87 14.85 9.95 4.95
CA MET A 87 15.40 9.95 3.59
C MET A 87 16.91 9.71 3.66
N LYS A 88 17.53 9.39 2.52
CA LYS A 88 19.00 9.26 2.42
C LYS A 88 19.67 10.53 2.95
N GLY A 89 20.52 10.38 3.97
CA GLY A 89 21.25 11.48 4.61
C GLY A 89 20.46 12.26 5.68
N SER A 90 19.19 11.92 5.92
CA SER A 90 18.40 12.54 7.00
C SER A 90 18.84 12.03 8.38
N SER A 91 18.91 12.93 9.36
CA SER A 91 19.11 12.59 10.78
C SER A 91 17.80 12.13 11.45
N LYS A 92 16.64 12.50 10.89
CA LYS A 92 15.33 12.05 11.36
C LYS A 92 15.20 10.55 11.06
N LYS A 93 14.97 9.77 12.12
CA LYS A 93 14.70 8.34 12.00
C LYS A 93 13.22 8.04 12.20
N VAL A 94 12.73 7.05 11.46
CA VAL A 94 11.34 6.57 11.48
C VAL A 94 11.31 5.06 11.59
N SER A 95 10.17 4.52 11.99
CA SER A 95 10.00 3.07 12.19
C SER A 95 9.87 2.33 10.87
N MET A 96 10.58 1.20 10.76
CA MET A 96 10.34 0.12 9.82
C MET A 96 10.16 -1.16 10.64
N TYR A 97 9.31 -2.08 10.18
CA TYR A 97 9.10 -3.34 10.87
C TYR A 97 9.46 -4.51 9.96
N THR A 98 10.14 -5.51 10.50
CA THR A 98 10.44 -6.75 9.79
C THR A 98 9.95 -7.96 10.58
N THR A 99 9.55 -9.01 9.89
CA THR A 99 9.25 -10.30 10.50
C THR A 99 9.62 -11.44 9.56
N THR A 100 9.70 -12.65 10.10
CA THR A 100 9.93 -13.87 9.34
C THR A 100 8.75 -14.81 9.57
N LEU A 101 8.00 -15.07 8.51
CA LEU A 101 6.90 -16.02 8.51
C LEU A 101 7.42 -17.41 8.17
N LYS A 102 7.18 -18.38 9.05
CA LYS A 102 7.47 -19.80 8.79
C LYS A 102 6.34 -20.45 8.01
N ILE A 103 6.67 -21.02 6.85
CA ILE A 103 5.76 -21.80 6.03
C ILE A 103 5.75 -23.23 6.57
N THR A 104 4.66 -23.58 7.25
CA THR A 104 4.53 -24.87 7.94
C THR A 104 3.70 -25.89 7.15
N LYS A 105 2.84 -25.41 6.24
CA LYS A 105 1.94 -26.22 5.42
C LYS A 105 1.56 -25.49 4.12
N PRO A 106 1.14 -26.22 3.07
CA PRO A 106 0.60 -25.61 1.86
C PRO A 106 -0.62 -24.75 2.17
N GLY A 107 -0.71 -23.58 1.55
CA GLY A 107 -1.85 -22.69 1.76
C GLY A 107 -1.69 -21.30 1.19
N ILE A 108 -2.79 -20.55 1.25
CA ILE A 108 -2.78 -19.11 1.01
C ILE A 108 -2.61 -18.39 2.35
N TYR A 109 -1.50 -17.67 2.49
CA TYR A 109 -1.15 -16.90 3.66
C TYR A 109 -1.53 -15.43 3.40
N LYS A 110 -2.57 -14.94 4.07
CA LYS A 110 -3.02 -13.55 3.96
C LYS A 110 -2.46 -12.77 5.13
N ILE A 111 -1.35 -12.08 4.89
CA ILE A 111 -0.70 -11.26 5.92
C ILE A 111 -1.35 -9.88 5.90
N TYR A 112 -1.64 -9.32 7.07
CA TYR A 112 -2.18 -7.97 7.16
C TYR A 112 -1.53 -7.16 8.28
N VAL A 113 -1.60 -5.84 8.11
CA VAL A 113 -1.20 -4.85 9.11
C VAL A 113 -2.30 -3.80 9.21
N ASP A 114 -2.74 -3.53 10.43
CA ASP A 114 -3.62 -2.44 10.82
C ASP A 114 -2.80 -1.48 11.71
N PRO A 115 -2.40 -0.30 11.17
CA PRO A 115 -1.59 0.67 11.89
C PRO A 115 -2.44 1.67 12.68
N GLU A 116 -1.77 2.49 13.50
CA GLU A 116 -2.40 3.69 14.05
C GLU A 116 -2.80 4.67 12.94
N PRO A 117 -3.91 5.42 13.11
CA PRO A 117 -4.25 6.48 12.17
C PRO A 117 -3.16 7.57 12.14
N TYR A 118 -2.79 7.98 10.93
CA TYR A 118 -1.86 9.07 10.66
C TYR A 118 -2.64 10.33 10.34
N PHE A 119 -2.26 11.47 10.91
CA PHE A 119 -2.84 12.76 10.54
C PHE A 119 -2.14 13.28 9.29
N GLU A 120 -2.87 13.41 8.17
CA GLU A 120 -2.41 13.99 6.92
C GLU A 120 -2.71 15.50 6.93
N PRO A 121 -1.71 16.37 7.14
CA PRO A 121 -1.94 17.81 7.25
C PRO A 121 -2.50 18.43 5.98
N SER A 122 -2.16 17.89 4.80
CA SER A 122 -2.66 18.42 3.53
C SER A 122 -4.14 18.15 3.30
N GLU A 123 -4.69 17.13 3.97
CA GLU A 123 -6.11 16.76 3.90
C GLU A 123 -6.91 17.14 5.15
N GLU A 124 -6.24 17.63 6.19
CA GLU A 124 -6.81 17.93 7.52
C GLU A 124 -7.59 16.75 8.14
N LYS A 125 -7.15 15.52 7.87
CA LYS A 125 -7.84 14.28 8.28
C LYS A 125 -6.89 13.23 8.82
N TYR A 126 -7.45 12.30 9.59
CA TYR A 126 -6.76 11.06 9.92
C TYR A 126 -7.01 10.01 8.85
N ILE A 127 -5.93 9.46 8.30
CA ILE A 127 -5.91 8.36 7.34
C ILE A 127 -5.42 7.11 8.05
N LYS A 128 -6.10 5.99 7.81
CA LYS A 128 -5.69 4.68 8.32
C LYS A 128 -5.57 3.71 7.15
N GLN A 129 -4.37 3.17 6.95
CA GLN A 129 -4.08 2.28 5.83
C GLN A 129 -3.96 0.86 6.32
N ILE A 130 -5.04 0.10 6.17
CA ILE A 130 -5.04 -1.32 6.51
C ILE A 130 -4.54 -2.07 5.28
N THR A 131 -3.36 -2.67 5.40
CA THR A 131 -2.68 -3.30 4.26
C THR A 131 -2.76 -4.80 4.37
N LYS A 132 -3.02 -5.48 3.24
CA LYS A 132 -3.04 -6.95 3.12
C LYS A 132 -2.18 -7.37 1.94
N VAL A 133 -1.34 -8.39 2.12
CA VAL A 133 -0.62 -9.08 1.05
C VAL A 133 -0.92 -10.57 1.11
N ILE A 134 -0.96 -11.21 -0.06
CA ILE A 134 -1.36 -12.61 -0.21
C ILE A 134 -0.19 -13.39 -0.79
N ILE A 135 0.20 -14.46 -0.10
CA ILE A 135 1.29 -15.34 -0.50
C ILE A 135 0.73 -16.73 -0.74
N GLN A 136 1.08 -17.31 -1.89
CA GLN A 136 0.87 -18.71 -2.16
C GLN A 136 2.03 -19.52 -1.61
N ALA A 137 1.73 -20.64 -0.97
CA ALA A 137 2.75 -21.59 -0.57
C ALA A 137 2.43 -23.03 -1.01
N LEU A 138 3.45 -23.66 -1.60
CA LEU A 138 3.54 -25.08 -1.91
C LEU A 138 2.39 -25.58 -2.80
N GLY A 139 1.97 -24.77 -3.78
CA GLY A 139 1.05 -25.21 -4.83
C GLY A 139 -0.44 -25.14 -4.49
N LEU A 140 -0.82 -24.73 -3.27
CA LEU A 140 -2.23 -24.63 -2.89
C LEU A 140 -2.78 -23.25 -3.26
N GLU A 141 -3.86 -23.23 -4.04
CA GLU A 141 -4.43 -22.00 -4.61
C GLU A 141 -5.90 -21.78 -4.26
N GLU A 142 -6.39 -22.36 -3.17
CA GLU A 142 -7.77 -22.19 -2.70
C GLU A 142 -7.87 -21.09 -1.65
N GLY A 143 -8.94 -20.30 -1.71
CA GLY A 143 -9.30 -19.30 -0.71
C GLY A 143 -8.56 -17.97 -0.80
N TRP A 144 -7.86 -17.66 -1.91
CA TRP A 144 -7.17 -16.37 -2.08
C TRP A 144 -8.13 -15.17 -2.20
N ASP A 145 -9.34 -15.41 -2.66
CA ASP A 145 -10.44 -14.48 -2.86
C ASP A 145 -11.40 -14.39 -1.66
N GLU A 146 -11.16 -15.12 -0.57
CA GLU A 146 -12.00 -15.00 0.61
C GLU A 146 -11.62 -13.76 1.45
N PRO A 147 -12.59 -12.99 1.98
CA PRO A 147 -12.32 -11.91 2.91
C PRO A 147 -11.78 -12.44 4.25
N ILE A 148 -11.00 -11.61 4.94
CA ILE A 148 -10.55 -11.88 6.31
C ILE A 148 -11.21 -10.97 7.36
N GLY A 149 -12.12 -10.09 6.92
CA GLY A 149 -12.95 -9.28 7.80
C GLY A 149 -12.30 -7.98 8.25
N LEU A 150 -11.39 -7.43 7.43
CA LEU A 150 -10.80 -6.12 7.71
C LEU A 150 -11.84 -5.01 7.53
N LYS A 151 -11.65 -3.90 8.24
CA LYS A 151 -12.56 -2.75 8.14
C LYS A 151 -12.61 -2.19 6.73
N ALA A 152 -11.47 -2.01 6.09
CA ALA A 152 -11.36 -1.75 4.66
C ALA A 152 -10.57 -2.90 4.05
N GLU A 153 -11.12 -3.54 3.01
CA GLU A 153 -10.53 -4.74 2.43
C GLU A 153 -10.69 -4.77 0.91
N ILE A 154 -9.60 -5.01 0.19
CA ILE A 154 -9.66 -5.33 -1.25
C ILE A 154 -9.69 -6.85 -1.41
N ILE A 155 -10.72 -7.34 -2.09
CA ILE A 155 -10.87 -8.73 -2.49
C ILE A 155 -10.45 -8.87 -3.95
N PRO A 156 -9.33 -9.56 -4.24
CA PRO A 156 -8.93 -9.76 -5.62
C PRO A 156 -9.91 -10.69 -6.35
N LEU A 157 -10.14 -10.44 -7.63
CA LEU A 157 -10.91 -11.31 -8.56
C LEU A 157 -9.99 -12.04 -9.55
N ILE A 158 -8.68 -11.85 -9.41
CA ILE A 158 -7.62 -12.61 -10.08
C ILE A 158 -6.53 -12.92 -9.04
N LYS A 159 -5.90 -14.09 -9.13
CA LYS A 159 -4.83 -14.50 -8.21
C LYS A 159 -3.71 -13.46 -8.19
N PRO A 160 -3.50 -12.73 -7.08
CA PRO A 160 -2.54 -11.62 -7.04
C PRO A 160 -1.08 -12.09 -7.20
N PHE A 161 -0.78 -13.33 -6.79
CA PHE A 161 0.53 -13.98 -6.93
C PHE A 161 0.75 -14.66 -8.31
N ALA A 162 -0.19 -14.53 -9.24
CA ALA A 162 -0.14 -15.16 -10.56
C ALA A 162 -0.60 -14.22 -11.68
N ILE A 163 -0.24 -12.93 -11.56
CA ILE A 163 -0.54 -11.91 -12.56
C ILE A 163 0.71 -11.58 -13.38
N TRP A 164 0.60 -11.62 -14.71
CA TRP A 164 1.66 -11.21 -15.62
C TRP A 164 1.61 -9.72 -15.90
N GLU A 165 2.74 -9.14 -16.29
CA GLU A 165 2.73 -7.79 -16.88
C GLU A 165 1.81 -7.76 -18.12
N GLY A 166 1.08 -6.65 -18.28
CA GLY A 166 0.04 -6.50 -19.29
C GLY A 166 -1.32 -7.07 -18.89
N ASN A 167 -1.42 -7.89 -17.85
CA ASN A 167 -2.71 -8.36 -17.35
C ASN A 167 -3.45 -7.27 -16.57
N THR A 168 -4.77 -7.44 -16.48
CA THR A 168 -5.63 -6.57 -15.69
C THR A 168 -5.89 -7.18 -14.33
N PHE A 169 -5.56 -6.43 -13.28
CA PHE A 169 -6.02 -6.69 -11.93
C PHE A 169 -7.47 -6.22 -11.80
N LYS A 170 -8.34 -7.08 -11.25
CA LYS A 170 -9.69 -6.72 -10.84
C LYS A 170 -9.82 -6.97 -9.35
N GLY A 171 -10.37 -6.00 -8.63
CA GLY A 171 -10.62 -6.10 -7.20
C GLY A 171 -12.01 -5.59 -6.84
N GLN A 172 -12.55 -6.06 -5.72
CA GLN A 172 -13.74 -5.52 -5.07
C GLN A 172 -13.33 -4.87 -3.76
N VAL A 173 -13.66 -3.60 -3.57
CA VAL A 173 -13.44 -2.92 -2.30
C VAL A 173 -14.63 -3.14 -1.38
N LEU A 174 -14.32 -3.60 -0.16
CA LEU A 174 -15.27 -3.76 0.92
C LEU A 174 -14.95 -2.75 2.03
N LEU A 175 -15.99 -2.11 2.55
CA LEU A 175 -15.96 -1.32 3.78
C LEU A 175 -16.95 -1.94 4.78
N ASP A 176 -16.45 -2.32 5.95
CA ASP A 176 -17.20 -3.06 6.98
C ASP A 176 -17.89 -4.30 6.39
N GLY A 177 -17.19 -5.02 5.50
CA GLY A 177 -17.66 -6.23 4.82
C GLY A 177 -18.71 -5.99 3.71
N LYS A 178 -19.01 -4.73 3.36
CA LYS A 178 -19.98 -4.38 2.31
C LYS A 178 -19.30 -3.73 1.12
N PRO A 179 -19.77 -3.98 -0.13
CA PRO A 179 -19.23 -3.31 -1.30
C PRO A 179 -19.25 -1.77 -1.18
N ALA A 180 -18.09 -1.15 -1.45
CA ALA A 180 -17.91 0.29 -1.38
C ALA A 180 -17.97 0.91 -2.78
N LYS A 181 -19.08 1.58 -3.10
CA LYS A 181 -19.31 2.16 -4.42
C LYS A 181 -18.78 3.57 -4.59
N ASN A 182 -18.40 3.93 -5.82
CA ASN A 182 -17.96 5.27 -6.21
C ASN A 182 -16.87 5.84 -5.27
N ILE A 183 -15.95 4.99 -4.83
CA ILE A 183 -14.77 5.40 -4.07
C ILE A 183 -13.55 5.42 -4.97
N GLU A 184 -12.59 6.29 -4.63
CA GLU A 184 -11.30 6.35 -5.29
C GLU A 184 -10.40 5.21 -4.79
N VAL A 185 -9.71 4.57 -5.73
CA VAL A 185 -8.70 3.55 -5.48
C VAL A 185 -7.41 4.09 -6.09
N GLU A 186 -6.48 4.43 -5.21
CA GLU A 186 -5.15 4.87 -5.57
C GLU A 186 -4.28 3.64 -5.86
N VAL A 187 -3.43 3.74 -6.89
CA VAL A 187 -2.55 2.66 -7.34
C VAL A 187 -1.17 3.23 -7.59
N GLU A 188 -0.16 2.64 -6.95
CA GLU A 188 1.24 3.02 -7.10
C GLU A 188 2.17 1.83 -7.39
N TYR A 189 3.23 2.13 -8.12
CA TYR A 189 4.33 1.21 -8.36
C TYR A 189 5.40 1.34 -7.26
N LEU A 190 5.78 0.23 -6.63
CA LEU A 190 6.96 0.22 -5.75
C LEU A 190 8.24 0.30 -6.60
N ASN A 191 8.80 1.50 -6.68
CA ASN A 191 9.84 1.83 -7.64
C ASN A 191 11.24 1.37 -7.22
N THR A 192 11.51 0.10 -7.43
CA THR A 192 12.83 -0.52 -7.20
C THR A 192 13.82 -0.30 -8.35
N LYS A 193 13.33 0.19 -9.50
CA LYS A 193 14.10 0.34 -10.74
C LYS A 193 14.42 1.80 -11.11
N ASN A 194 14.11 2.75 -10.22
CA ASN A 194 14.26 4.20 -10.48
C ASN A 194 13.56 4.66 -11.77
N VAL A 195 12.37 4.12 -12.05
CA VAL A 195 11.50 4.56 -13.14
C VAL A 195 11.12 6.02 -12.89
N LYS A 196 11.19 6.86 -13.93
CA LYS A 196 10.73 8.25 -13.83
C LYS A 196 9.31 8.35 -14.36
N ALA A 197 8.41 8.87 -13.53
CA ALA A 197 7.08 9.25 -13.97
C ALA A 197 7.20 10.37 -15.02
N PRO A 198 6.47 10.30 -16.16
CA PRO A 198 6.51 11.35 -17.17
C PRO A 198 5.87 12.66 -16.66
N TYR A 199 4.89 12.55 -15.75
CA TYR A 199 4.20 13.66 -15.10
C TYR A 199 3.81 13.23 -13.66
N GLU A 200 3.58 14.19 -12.77
CA GLU A 200 3.13 13.95 -11.38
C GLU A 200 1.90 13.04 -11.30
N ALA A 201 0.95 13.20 -12.22
CA ALA A 201 -0.27 12.37 -12.30
C ALA A 201 -0.01 10.87 -12.60
N PHE A 202 1.23 10.49 -12.89
CA PHE A 202 1.64 9.09 -13.09
C PHE A 202 2.29 8.50 -11.84
N ILE A 203 2.54 9.31 -10.80
CA ILE A 203 3.07 8.84 -9.52
C ILE A 203 1.99 8.00 -8.85
N THR A 204 0.87 8.63 -8.48
CA THR A 204 -0.34 8.00 -7.97
C THR A 204 -1.41 8.00 -9.05
N GLN A 205 -1.81 6.82 -9.52
CA GLN A 205 -2.92 6.68 -10.46
C GLN A 205 -4.21 6.40 -9.70
N VAL A 206 -5.34 6.91 -10.20
CA VAL A 206 -6.64 6.78 -9.52
C VAL A 206 -7.65 6.13 -10.45
N VAL A 207 -8.28 5.06 -9.96
CA VAL A 207 -9.48 4.47 -10.56
C VAL A 207 -10.65 4.59 -9.59
N LYS A 208 -11.88 4.33 -10.04
CA LYS A 208 -13.09 4.41 -9.20
C LYS A 208 -13.82 3.09 -9.20
N THR A 209 -14.38 2.74 -8.05
CA THR A 209 -15.25 1.56 -7.97
C THR A 209 -16.60 1.81 -8.63
N ASP A 210 -17.16 0.77 -9.23
CA ASP A 210 -18.54 0.76 -9.74
C ASP A 210 -19.58 0.68 -8.60
N GLU A 211 -20.87 0.58 -8.95
CA GLU A 211 -21.98 0.48 -7.99
C GLU A 211 -21.90 -0.77 -7.08
N ASN A 212 -21.12 -1.78 -7.47
CA ASN A 212 -20.92 -3.03 -6.73
C ASN A 212 -19.52 -3.10 -6.09
N GLY A 213 -18.80 -1.97 -6.04
CA GLY A 213 -17.48 -1.89 -5.41
C GLY A 213 -16.33 -2.46 -6.24
N TYR A 214 -16.52 -2.79 -7.52
CA TYR A 214 -15.45 -3.34 -8.35
C TYR A 214 -14.61 -2.23 -9.00
N PHE A 215 -13.31 -2.45 -9.10
CA PHE A 215 -12.39 -1.64 -9.90
C PHE A 215 -11.45 -2.53 -10.70
N GLU A 216 -10.84 -1.94 -11.74
CA GLU A 216 -9.93 -2.63 -12.65
C GLU A 216 -8.71 -1.74 -12.92
N TYR A 217 -7.53 -2.35 -13.01
CA TYR A 217 -6.28 -1.67 -13.35
C TYR A 217 -5.38 -2.60 -14.17
N THR A 218 -4.88 -2.15 -15.32
CA THR A 218 -3.96 -2.92 -16.15
C THR A 218 -2.52 -2.65 -15.74
N ILE A 219 -1.79 -3.70 -15.36
CA ILE A 219 -0.41 -3.61 -14.89
C ILE A 219 0.52 -3.37 -16.08
N PRO A 220 1.21 -2.23 -16.17
CA PRO A 220 2.00 -1.90 -17.36
C PRO A 220 3.35 -2.64 -17.43
N TRP A 221 3.94 -3.03 -16.29
CA TRP A 221 5.20 -3.80 -16.22
C TRP A 221 5.35 -4.58 -14.92
N ALA A 222 6.25 -5.55 -14.92
CA ALA A 222 6.52 -6.41 -13.77
C ALA A 222 7.06 -5.66 -12.53
N GLY A 223 6.49 -6.00 -11.37
CA GLY A 223 6.93 -5.61 -10.03
C GLY A 223 5.74 -5.50 -9.06
N TRP A 224 5.96 -4.85 -7.92
CA TRP A 224 4.92 -4.65 -6.92
C TRP A 224 4.09 -3.41 -7.23
N TRP A 225 2.78 -3.62 -7.31
CA TRP A 225 1.76 -2.58 -7.45
C TRP A 225 0.79 -2.75 -6.29
N GLY A 226 0.35 -1.66 -5.69
CA GLY A 226 -0.54 -1.67 -4.53
C GLY A 226 -1.27 -0.36 -4.34
#